data_AF-A0A2E3W1N2-F1
#
_entry.id   AF-A0A2E3W1N2-F1
#
_cell.length_a   1.000
_cell.length_b   1.000
_cell.length_c   1.000
_cell.angle_alpha   90.00
_cell.angle_beta   90.00
_cell.angle_gamma   90.00
#
_symmetry.space_group_name_H-M   'P 1'
#
loop_
_entity.id
_entity.type
_entity.pdbx_description
1 polymer ?
#
loop_
_entity_poly.entity_id
_entity_poly.type
_entity_poly.pdbx_seq_one_letter_code
_entity_poly.pdbx_strand_id
1 'polypeptide(L)'
;MKTTTFILLFLSLSLQANAKQNGNRWNIIKAACESKSEGQKCSFEMKGKKLEGECKKGKRDDSLLVCKRSGGGKMAILRELDLTDDQLKSLKEFMSSHSKKRKDLKGEGKAKREKMKQLFIAGKSDGELKKLHEEISLEHQKRGNLRLEKMIFLKNLLTKEQREAYIEKGGDRPKRRGRRGHGPK
;
A
#
# COMPACT_ATOMS: atom_id res chain seq x y z
N MET A 1 -55.15 -2.33 -7.62
CA MET A 1 -53.94 -2.77 -8.34
C MET A 1 -52.99 -1.58 -8.46
N LYS A 2 -51.89 -1.57 -7.70
CA LYS A 2 -50.49 -1.73 -8.19
C LYS A 2 -49.73 -0.39 -8.13
N THR A 3 -49.20 -0.06 -6.95
CA THR A 3 -48.20 1.01 -6.76
C THR A 3 -47.15 0.56 -5.76
N THR A 4 -46.43 -0.53 -6.07
CA THR A 4 -45.36 -1.08 -5.21
C THR A 4 -44.29 -1.75 -6.06
N THR A 5 -43.77 -1.06 -7.09
CA THR A 5 -42.80 -1.69 -8.01
C THR A 5 -41.82 -0.72 -8.67
N PHE A 6 -41.36 0.33 -7.99
CA PHE A 6 -40.34 1.24 -8.57
C PHE A 6 -39.12 1.52 -7.70
N ILE A 7 -39.11 1.18 -6.41
CA ILE A 7 -37.99 1.52 -5.51
C ILE A 7 -36.88 0.45 -5.50
N LEU A 8 -37.14 -0.77 -5.98
CA LEU A 8 -36.16 -1.88 -5.92
C LEU A 8 -35.11 -1.91 -7.05
N LEU A 9 -35.20 -1.04 -8.05
CA LEU A 9 -34.32 -1.11 -9.24
C LEU A 9 -33.05 -0.24 -9.17
N PHE A 10 -32.94 0.68 -8.19
CA PHE A 10 -31.78 1.57 -8.10
C PHE A 10 -30.66 1.09 -7.17
N LEU A 11 -30.87 0.08 -6.33
CA LEU A 11 -29.82 -0.44 -5.43
C LEU A 11 -28.85 -1.44 -6.10
N SER A 12 -29.19 -2.00 -7.26
CA SER A 12 -28.38 -3.05 -7.91
C SER A 12 -27.28 -2.52 -8.83
N LEU A 13 -27.38 -1.29 -9.35
CA LEU A 13 -26.41 -0.74 -10.32
C LEU A 13 -25.06 -0.35 -9.68
N SER A 14 -25.03 -0.02 -8.39
CA SER A 14 -23.84 0.50 -7.72
C SER A 14 -22.80 -0.59 -7.38
N LEU A 15 -23.21 -1.86 -7.26
CA LEU A 15 -22.29 -2.97 -6.95
C LEU A 15 -21.49 -3.45 -8.17
N GLN A 16 -22.05 -3.37 -9.38
CA GLN A 16 -21.42 -3.95 -10.58
C GLN A 16 -20.23 -3.13 -11.11
N ALA A 17 -20.18 -1.82 -10.84
CA ALA A 17 -19.10 -0.95 -11.32
C ALA A 17 -17.73 -1.27 -10.69
N ASN A 18 -17.69 -1.74 -9.45
CA ASN A 18 -16.45 -2.05 -8.72
C ASN A 18 -15.85 -3.43 -9.09
N ALA A 19 -16.67 -4.38 -9.53
CA ALA A 19 -16.22 -5.70 -9.98
C ALA A 19 -15.59 -5.64 -11.39
N LYS A 20 -16.20 -4.87 -12.30
CA LYS A 20 -15.77 -4.76 -13.71
C LYS A 20 -14.38 -4.13 -13.87
N GLN A 21 -14.02 -3.15 -13.03
CA GLN A 21 -12.68 -2.53 -13.08
C GLN A 21 -11.55 -3.45 -12.59
N ASN A 22 -11.81 -4.33 -11.64
CA ASN A 22 -10.78 -5.22 -11.08
C ASN A 22 -10.48 -6.43 -11.99
N GLY A 23 -11.48 -6.94 -12.71
CA GLY A 23 -11.32 -8.01 -13.72
C GLY A 23 -10.45 -7.54 -14.90
N ASN A 24 -10.74 -6.36 -15.45
CA ASN A 24 -9.99 -5.81 -16.58
C ASN A 24 -8.51 -5.62 -16.26
N ARG A 25 -8.17 -5.09 -15.07
CA ARG A 25 -6.77 -4.89 -14.69
C ARG A 25 -5.98 -6.20 -14.63
N TRP A 26 -6.57 -7.26 -14.07
CA TRP A 26 -5.87 -8.52 -13.88
C TRP A 26 -5.63 -9.24 -15.21
N ASN A 27 -6.61 -9.21 -16.10
CA ASN A 27 -6.48 -9.77 -17.44
C ASN A 27 -5.40 -9.05 -18.26
N ILE A 28 -5.34 -7.71 -18.20
CA ILE A 28 -4.32 -6.91 -18.92
C ILE A 28 -2.90 -7.26 -18.44
N ILE A 29 -2.66 -7.36 -17.13
CA ILE A 29 -1.31 -7.68 -16.62
C ILE A 29 -0.91 -9.13 -16.83
N LYS A 30 -1.88 -10.05 -16.89
CA LYS A 30 -1.66 -11.46 -17.21
C LYS A 30 -1.30 -11.61 -18.69
N ALA A 31 -2.11 -11.04 -19.58
CA ALA A 31 -1.92 -11.08 -21.04
C ALA A 31 -0.52 -10.60 -21.45
N ALA A 32 0.00 -9.57 -20.78
CA ALA A 32 1.35 -9.04 -21.03
C ALA A 32 2.50 -10.05 -20.78
N CYS A 33 2.21 -11.21 -20.18
CA CYS A 33 3.14 -12.29 -19.87
C CYS A 33 2.70 -13.68 -20.35
N GLU A 34 1.61 -13.81 -21.11
CA GLU A 34 1.10 -15.12 -21.57
C GLU A 34 2.09 -15.88 -22.48
N SER A 35 2.89 -15.15 -23.25
CA SER A 35 3.91 -15.71 -24.13
C SER A 35 5.34 -15.47 -23.63
N LYS A 36 5.51 -15.25 -22.32
CA LYS A 36 6.80 -14.84 -21.73
C LYS A 36 7.18 -15.72 -20.55
N SER A 37 8.48 -15.94 -20.38
CA SER A 37 9.05 -16.64 -19.24
C SER A 37 9.28 -15.70 -18.04
N GLU A 38 9.51 -16.30 -16.87
CA GLU A 38 9.83 -15.55 -15.65
C GLU A 38 11.09 -14.70 -15.84
N GLY A 39 11.03 -13.43 -15.44
CA GLY A 39 12.12 -12.46 -15.59
C GLY A 39 12.12 -11.65 -16.89
N GLN A 40 11.35 -12.04 -17.91
CA GLN A 40 11.30 -11.28 -19.17
C GLN A 40 10.59 -9.93 -19.02
N LYS A 41 11.04 -8.94 -19.80
CA LYS A 41 10.43 -7.61 -19.85
C LYS A 41 9.02 -7.68 -20.43
N CYS A 42 8.09 -6.97 -19.82
CA CYS A 42 6.70 -6.86 -20.25
C CYS A 42 6.25 -5.41 -20.25
N SER A 43 5.29 -5.09 -21.13
CA SER A 43 4.68 -3.78 -21.22
C SER A 43 3.18 -3.94 -21.45
N PHE A 44 2.39 -3.05 -20.86
CA PHE A 44 0.93 -3.02 -21.01
C PHE A 44 0.41 -1.62 -20.81
N GLU A 45 -0.78 -1.33 -21.35
CA GLU A 45 -1.43 -0.04 -21.17
C GLU A 45 -2.53 -0.13 -20.12
N MET A 46 -2.58 0.87 -19.23
CA MET A 46 -3.63 0.94 -18.21
C MET A 46 -3.94 2.40 -17.90
N LYS A 47 -5.21 2.80 -18.09
CA LYS A 47 -5.69 4.18 -17.89
C LYS A 47 -4.91 5.21 -18.73
N GLY A 48 -4.68 4.90 -20.02
CA GLY A 48 -3.99 5.79 -20.95
C GLY A 48 -2.50 5.98 -20.66
N LYS A 49 -1.89 5.09 -19.88
CA LYS A 49 -0.45 5.11 -19.58
C LYS A 49 0.16 3.77 -19.96
N LYS A 50 1.23 3.81 -20.75
CA LYS A 50 2.09 2.66 -21.03
C LYS A 50 2.93 2.37 -19.79
N LEU A 51 2.91 1.13 -19.34
CA LEU A 51 3.55 0.67 -18.12
C LEU A 51 4.45 -0.50 -18.45
N GLU A 52 5.68 -0.45 -17.94
CA GLU A 52 6.68 -1.50 -18.16
C GLU A 52 6.97 -2.26 -16.87
N GLY A 53 7.50 -3.48 -17.01
CA GLY A 53 7.78 -4.37 -15.90
C GLY A 53 8.48 -5.66 -16.30
N GLU A 54 8.45 -6.62 -15.37
CA GLU A 54 8.99 -7.97 -15.55
C GLU A 54 7.92 -9.00 -15.22
N CYS A 55 7.87 -10.09 -15.99
CA CYS A 55 7.00 -11.23 -15.74
C CYS A 55 7.46 -11.97 -14.48
N LYS A 56 6.59 -12.04 -13.47
CA LYS A 56 6.87 -12.71 -12.19
C LYS A 56 5.61 -13.42 -11.72
N LYS A 57 5.79 -14.48 -10.91
CA LYS A 57 4.69 -15.23 -10.31
C LYS A 57 3.65 -14.33 -9.65
N GLY A 58 2.38 -14.62 -9.91
CA GLY A 58 1.24 -13.89 -9.38
C GLY A 58 1.18 -13.96 -7.85
N LYS A 59 0.55 -12.95 -7.24
CA LYS A 59 0.36 -12.94 -5.77
C LYS A 59 -0.87 -13.77 -5.34
N ARG A 60 -1.83 -13.94 -6.25
CA ARG A 60 -3.07 -14.70 -6.00
C ARG A 60 -2.94 -16.16 -6.43
N ASP A 61 -2.10 -16.40 -7.42
CA ASP A 61 -1.85 -17.68 -8.05
C ASP A 61 -0.40 -17.63 -8.56
N ASP A 62 0.44 -18.52 -8.04
CA ASP A 62 1.86 -18.60 -8.34
C ASP A 62 2.17 -19.45 -9.58
N SER A 63 1.17 -20.17 -10.10
CA SER A 63 1.23 -20.89 -11.38
C SER A 63 1.16 -19.96 -12.60
N LEU A 64 0.70 -18.72 -12.39
CA LEU A 64 0.54 -17.73 -13.45
C LEU A 64 1.61 -16.63 -13.37
N LEU A 65 2.20 -16.30 -14.52
CA LEU A 65 3.05 -15.13 -14.67
C LEU A 65 2.21 -13.89 -14.94
N VAL A 66 2.52 -12.81 -14.22
CA VAL A 66 1.90 -11.50 -14.43
C VAL A 66 2.96 -10.43 -14.58
N CYS A 67 2.67 -9.41 -15.38
CA CYS A 67 3.57 -8.29 -15.59
C CYS A 67 3.62 -7.42 -14.33
N LYS A 68 4.70 -7.57 -13.54
CA LYS A 68 4.94 -6.73 -12.37
C LYS A 68 5.69 -5.48 -12.81
N ARG A 69 5.01 -4.33 -12.70
CA ARG A 69 5.60 -3.03 -13.02
C ARG A 69 6.97 -2.82 -12.41
N SER A 70 7.94 -2.45 -13.22
CA SER A 70 9.18 -1.82 -12.78
C SER A 70 8.79 -0.47 -12.17
N GLY A 71 9.20 -0.22 -10.92
CA GLY A 71 8.85 1.03 -10.21
C GLY A 71 7.48 1.03 -9.50
N GLY A 72 6.72 -0.06 -9.48
CA GLY A 72 5.48 -0.17 -8.70
C GLY A 72 5.71 -0.45 -7.21
N GLY A 73 6.57 0.30 -6.52
CA GLY A 73 6.97 -0.01 -5.14
C GLY A 73 7.37 1.21 -4.32
N LYS A 74 7.73 1.01 -3.05
CA LYS A 74 8.21 2.04 -2.10
C LYS A 74 9.44 2.84 -2.58
N MET A 75 9.97 2.48 -3.75
CA MET A 75 11.20 2.98 -4.37
C MET A 75 10.97 3.73 -5.67
N ALA A 76 9.72 3.90 -6.12
CA ALA A 76 9.41 4.56 -7.38
C ALA A 76 10.10 5.94 -7.46
N ILE A 77 9.82 6.77 -6.45
CA ILE A 77 10.33 8.13 -6.36
C ILE A 77 11.86 8.15 -6.28
N LEU A 78 12.46 7.23 -5.51
CA LEU A 78 13.91 7.19 -5.31
C LEU A 78 14.68 6.80 -6.57
N ARG A 79 14.06 6.09 -7.52
CA ARG A 79 14.70 5.75 -8.80
C ARG A 79 14.69 6.91 -9.80
N GLU A 80 13.87 7.94 -9.55
CA GLU A 80 13.76 9.14 -10.37
C GLU A 80 14.66 10.28 -9.86
N LEU A 81 15.57 10.00 -8.93
CA LEU A 81 16.49 10.97 -8.33
C LEU A 81 17.94 10.81 -8.82
N ASP A 82 18.15 10.04 -9.89
CA ASP A 82 19.47 9.79 -10.48
C ASP A 82 20.54 9.43 -9.43
N LEU A 83 20.24 8.39 -8.64
CA LEU A 83 21.13 7.93 -7.58
C LEU A 83 22.41 7.31 -8.16
N THR A 84 23.54 7.56 -7.51
CA THR A 84 24.80 6.88 -7.83
C THR A 84 24.74 5.39 -7.48
N ASP A 85 25.65 4.60 -8.04
CA ASP A 85 25.73 3.15 -7.75
C ASP A 85 25.98 2.88 -6.25
N ASP A 86 26.82 3.68 -5.60
CA ASP A 86 27.07 3.61 -4.16
C ASP A 86 25.83 3.96 -3.33
N GLN A 87 25.09 4.99 -3.76
CA GLN A 87 23.82 5.35 -3.12
C GLN A 87 22.80 4.21 -3.26
N LEU A 88 22.72 3.59 -4.45
CA LEU A 88 21.83 2.46 -4.72
C LEU A 88 22.19 1.23 -3.89
N LYS A 89 23.48 0.94 -3.72
CA LYS A 89 23.96 -0.17 -2.89
C LYS A 89 23.55 0.04 -1.43
N SER A 90 23.90 1.18 -0.85
CA SER A 90 23.56 1.55 0.53
C SER A 90 22.05 1.52 0.78
N LEU A 91 21.27 1.99 -0.20
CA LEU A 91 19.82 2.00 -0.14
C LEU A 91 19.22 0.59 -0.14
N LYS A 92 19.73 -0.32 -0.97
CA LYS A 92 19.27 -1.73 -1.02
C LYS A 92 19.53 -2.44 0.30
N GLU A 93 20.70 -2.25 0.88
CA GLU A 93 21.09 -2.83 2.17
C GLU A 93 20.17 -2.34 3.30
N PHE A 94 20.01 -1.02 3.41
CA PHE A 94 19.11 -0.40 4.38
C PHE A 94 17.67 -0.87 4.21
N MET A 95 17.19 -0.95 2.98
CA MET A 95 15.84 -1.45 2.70
C MET A 95 15.63 -2.90 3.14
N SER A 96 16.61 -3.77 2.92
CA SER A 96 16.52 -5.19 3.25
C SER A 96 16.35 -5.37 4.76
N SER A 97 17.24 -4.76 5.56
CA SER A 97 17.20 -4.83 7.02
C SER A 97 15.94 -4.16 7.59
N HIS A 98 15.57 -2.99 7.07
CA HIS A 98 14.39 -2.25 7.53
C HIS A 98 13.06 -2.94 7.13
N SER A 99 13.06 -3.66 6.01
CA SER A 99 11.92 -4.50 5.60
C SER A 99 11.63 -5.58 6.63
N LYS A 100 12.67 -6.21 7.20
CA LYS A 100 12.53 -7.21 8.27
C LYS A 100 11.92 -6.60 9.53
N LYS A 101 12.52 -5.52 10.07
CA LYS A 101 11.98 -4.78 11.23
C LYS A 101 10.50 -4.41 11.06
N ARG A 102 10.12 -3.98 9.85
CA ARG A 102 8.72 -3.65 9.54
C ARG A 102 7.79 -4.86 9.52
N LYS A 103 8.25 -6.03 9.04
CA LYS A 103 7.47 -7.27 9.06
C LYS A 103 7.25 -7.73 10.48
N ASP A 104 8.26 -7.63 11.33
CA ASP A 104 8.18 -8.02 12.73
C ASP A 104 7.22 -7.09 13.50
N LEU A 105 7.17 -5.81 13.11
CA LEU A 105 6.19 -4.82 13.61
C LEU A 105 4.83 -4.84 12.88
N LYS A 106 4.55 -5.86 12.05
CA LYS A 106 3.23 -6.07 11.45
C LYS A 106 2.26 -6.57 12.53
N GLY A 107 1.86 -5.64 13.38
CA GLY A 107 1.13 -6.00 14.59
C GLY A 107 -0.37 -6.15 14.40
N GLU A 108 -0.98 -6.54 15.49
CA GLU A 108 -2.38 -6.92 15.67
C GLU A 108 -3.32 -5.71 15.80
N GLY A 109 -2.92 -4.52 15.34
CA GLY A 109 -3.69 -3.30 15.55
C GLY A 109 -5.16 -3.38 15.12
N LYS A 110 -5.54 -4.26 14.18
CA LYS A 110 -6.96 -4.54 13.89
C LYS A 110 -7.63 -5.30 15.04
N ALA A 111 -7.02 -6.38 15.53
CA ALA A 111 -7.51 -7.16 16.66
C ALA A 111 -7.54 -6.32 17.94
N LYS A 112 -6.51 -5.53 18.24
CA LYS A 112 -6.50 -4.63 19.40
C LYS A 112 -7.61 -3.56 19.35
N ARG A 113 -7.89 -3.01 18.17
CA ARG A 113 -9.04 -2.09 17.99
C ARG A 113 -10.37 -2.78 18.22
N GLU A 114 -10.50 -4.04 17.80
CA GLU A 114 -11.73 -4.81 18.04
C GLU A 114 -11.87 -5.16 19.52
N LYS A 115 -10.78 -5.58 20.16
CA LYS A 115 -10.71 -5.81 21.61
C LYS A 115 -11.11 -4.56 22.40
N MET A 116 -10.66 -3.37 21.98
CA MET A 116 -11.07 -2.11 22.62
C MET A 116 -12.58 -1.90 22.57
N LYS A 117 -13.23 -2.16 21.43
CA LYS A 117 -14.69 -2.09 21.32
C LYS A 117 -15.37 -3.11 22.23
N GLN A 118 -14.85 -4.34 22.29
CA GLN A 118 -15.40 -5.39 23.13
C GLN A 118 -15.30 -5.03 24.61
N LEU A 119 -14.16 -4.52 25.08
CA LEU A 119 -13.99 -4.06 26.46
C LEU A 119 -14.97 -2.92 26.80
N PHE A 120 -15.17 -1.98 25.86
CA PHE A 120 -16.10 -0.88 26.02
C PHE A 120 -17.56 -1.37 26.13
N ILE A 121 -18.00 -2.23 25.21
CA ILE A 121 -19.36 -2.82 25.23
C ILE A 121 -19.59 -3.65 26.50
N ALA A 122 -18.55 -4.34 26.97
CA ALA A 122 -18.62 -5.16 28.19
C ALA A 122 -18.55 -4.33 29.49
N GLY A 123 -18.50 -3.00 29.43
CA GLY A 123 -18.43 -2.14 30.62
C GLY A 123 -17.20 -2.38 31.48
N LYS A 124 -16.06 -2.73 30.86
CA LYS A 124 -14.80 -3.00 31.57
C LYS A 124 -14.24 -1.74 32.20
N SER A 125 -13.34 -1.93 33.16
CA SER A 125 -12.77 -0.82 33.92
C SER A 125 -11.94 0.13 33.04
N ASP A 126 -11.91 1.41 33.43
CA ASP A 126 -11.04 2.40 32.78
C ASP A 126 -9.57 1.98 32.77
N GLY A 127 -9.12 1.27 33.81
CA GLY A 127 -7.76 0.74 33.89
C GLY A 127 -7.45 -0.25 32.76
N GLU A 128 -8.39 -1.14 32.43
CA GLU A 128 -8.24 -2.09 31.32
C GLU A 128 -8.24 -1.40 29.96
N LEU A 129 -9.11 -0.39 29.77
CA LEU A 129 -9.14 0.42 28.55
C LEU A 129 -7.84 1.22 28.37
N LYS A 130 -7.35 1.86 29.43
CA LYS A 130 -6.08 2.61 29.42
C LYS A 130 -4.90 1.71 29.08
N LYS A 131 -4.82 0.53 29.70
CA LYS A 131 -3.75 -0.45 29.41
C LYS A 131 -3.74 -0.86 27.93
N LEU A 132 -4.90 -1.19 27.35
CA LEU A 132 -4.97 -1.54 25.94
C LEU A 132 -4.64 -0.35 25.03
N HIS A 133 -5.00 0.87 25.42
CA HIS A 133 -4.64 2.08 24.69
C HIS A 133 -3.13 2.31 24.68
N GLU A 134 -2.46 2.15 25.82
CA GLU A 134 -1.00 2.26 25.93
C GLU A 134 -0.29 1.26 25.02
N GLU A 135 -0.74 0.00 24.99
CA GLU A 135 -0.19 -1.02 24.08
C GLU A 135 -0.36 -0.65 22.59
N ILE A 136 -1.49 -0.03 22.23
CA ILE A 136 -1.75 0.48 20.88
C ILE A 136 -0.82 1.65 20.58
N SER A 137 -0.68 2.59 21.51
CA SER A 137 0.16 3.78 21.38
C SER A 137 1.64 3.42 21.20
N LEU A 138 2.16 2.51 22.02
CA LEU A 138 3.53 2.02 21.91
C LEU A 138 3.81 1.36 20.55
N GLU A 139 2.85 0.60 20.02
CA GLU A 139 2.97 0.01 18.69
C GLU A 139 2.99 1.08 17.59
N HIS A 140 2.19 2.14 17.74
CA HIS A 140 2.21 3.29 16.84
C HIS A 140 3.53 4.06 16.90
N GLN A 141 4.07 4.26 18.10
CA GLN A 141 5.37 4.91 18.30
C GLN A 141 6.49 4.12 17.61
N LYS A 142 6.56 2.80 17.81
CA LYS A 142 7.55 1.94 17.13
C LYS A 142 7.48 2.08 15.60
N ARG A 143 6.27 2.15 15.04
CA ARG A 143 6.06 2.37 13.60
C ARG A 143 6.47 3.79 13.16
N GLY A 144 6.23 4.80 14.00
CA GLY A 144 6.70 6.17 13.80
C GLY A 144 8.22 6.24 13.76
N ASN A 145 8.89 5.60 14.73
CA ASN A 145 10.35 5.53 14.82
C ASN A 145 10.95 4.90 13.56
N LEU A 146 10.39 3.79 13.07
CA LEU A 146 10.82 3.19 11.81
C LEU A 146 10.70 4.16 10.60
N ARG A 147 9.67 5.00 10.57
CA ARG A 147 9.54 6.01 9.49
C ARG A 147 10.61 7.09 9.64
N LEU A 148 10.86 7.56 10.85
CA LEU A 148 11.91 8.52 11.15
C LEU A 148 13.30 7.98 10.80
N GLU A 149 13.63 6.74 11.18
CA GLU A 149 14.88 6.06 10.81
C GLU A 149 15.11 6.09 9.29
N LYS A 150 14.05 5.81 8.51
CA LYS A 150 14.13 5.89 7.04
C LYS A 150 14.41 7.32 6.57
N MET A 151 13.75 8.31 7.17
CA MET A 151 13.93 9.71 6.80
C MET A 151 15.35 10.19 7.09
N ILE A 152 15.88 9.87 8.26
CA ILE A 152 17.27 10.19 8.65
C ILE A 152 18.26 9.51 7.70
N PHE A 153 18.05 8.23 7.40
CA PHE A 153 18.90 7.51 6.46
C PHE A 153 18.92 8.19 5.08
N LEU A 154 17.74 8.52 4.52
CA LEU A 154 17.66 9.22 3.24
C LEU A 154 18.28 10.61 3.28
N LYS A 155 18.14 11.34 4.40
CA LYS A 155 18.78 12.65 4.57
C LYS A 155 20.29 12.55 4.41
N ASN A 156 20.90 11.54 5.01
CA ASN A 156 22.34 11.32 4.98
C ASN A 156 22.83 10.71 3.66
N LEU A 157 21.97 9.96 2.96
CA LEU A 157 22.30 9.32 1.69
C LEU A 157 22.23 10.28 0.49
N LEU A 158 21.18 11.10 0.44
CA LEU A 158 20.84 11.93 -0.72
C LEU A 158 21.54 13.29 -0.65
N THR A 159 21.86 13.87 -1.81
CA THR A 159 22.31 15.27 -1.92
C THR A 159 21.16 16.25 -1.59
N LYS A 160 21.46 17.54 -1.48
CA LYS A 160 20.43 18.56 -1.20
C LYS A 160 19.37 18.57 -2.30
N GLU A 161 19.78 18.56 -3.55
CA GLU A 161 18.95 18.61 -4.75
C GLU A 161 18.06 17.36 -4.82
N GLN A 162 18.63 16.19 -4.55
CA GLN A 162 17.88 14.93 -4.49
C GLN A 162 16.84 14.93 -3.36
N ARG A 163 17.13 15.54 -2.21
CA ARG A 163 16.16 15.68 -1.11
C ARG A 163 15.01 16.59 -1.48
N GLU A 164 15.27 17.72 -2.13
CA GLU A 164 14.24 18.64 -2.61
C GLU A 164 13.31 17.93 -3.60
N ALA A 165 13.87 17.28 -4.62
CA ALA A 165 13.12 16.50 -5.60
C ALA A 165 12.32 15.35 -4.94
N TYR A 166 12.88 14.68 -3.93
CA TYR A 166 12.18 13.64 -3.17
C TYR A 166 10.94 14.18 -2.45
N ILE A 167 11.02 15.37 -1.85
CA ILE A 167 9.89 16.00 -1.15
C ILE A 167 8.81 16.47 -2.13
N GLU A 168 9.20 17.10 -3.23
CA GLU A 168 8.28 17.56 -4.28
C GLU A 168 7.45 16.39 -4.82
N LYS A 169 8.12 15.28 -5.17
CA LYS A 169 7.51 14.04 -5.65
C LYS A 169 6.73 13.27 -4.57
N GLY A 170 6.72 13.74 -3.32
CA GLY A 170 5.90 13.20 -2.24
C GLY A 170 6.49 11.97 -1.54
N GLY A 171 7.81 11.86 -1.47
CA GLY A 171 8.57 10.71 -0.97
C GLY A 171 8.16 10.20 0.42
N ASP A 172 7.74 11.10 1.31
CA ASP A 172 7.28 10.74 2.66
C ASP A 172 5.79 11.04 2.92
N ARG A 173 5.03 11.45 1.90
CA ARG A 173 3.58 11.67 2.10
C ARG A 173 2.91 10.31 2.33
N PRO A 174 2.16 10.12 3.44
CA PRO A 174 1.25 8.99 3.53
C PRO A 174 0.37 9.04 2.28
N LYS A 175 0.32 7.95 1.49
CA LYS A 175 -0.63 7.89 0.36
C LYS A 175 -1.98 8.29 0.94
N ARG A 176 -2.54 9.43 0.49
CA ARG A 176 -3.91 9.84 0.83
C ARG A 176 -4.79 8.65 0.48
N ARG A 177 -5.10 7.80 1.47
CA ARG A 177 -6.22 6.88 1.37
C ARG A 177 -7.40 7.81 1.17
N GLY A 178 -8.06 7.71 0.02
CA GLY A 178 -9.16 8.59 -0.35
C GLY A 178 -10.06 8.82 0.87
N ARG A 179 -10.45 10.08 1.07
CA ARG A 179 -11.46 10.52 2.06
C ARG A 179 -12.47 9.40 2.29
N ARG A 180 -12.38 8.70 3.42
CA ARG A 180 -13.43 7.80 3.88
C ARG A 180 -14.28 8.63 4.85
N GLY A 181 -15.49 8.94 4.40
CA GLY A 181 -16.63 9.34 5.23
C GLY A 181 -16.54 10.73 5.86
N HIS A 182 -17.22 11.70 5.27
CA HIS A 182 -17.99 12.62 6.11
C HIS A 182 -18.97 11.75 6.92
N GLY A 183 -18.86 11.79 8.25
CA GLY A 183 -19.98 11.40 9.10
C GLY A 183 -21.16 12.34 8.86
N PRO A 184 -22.40 11.92 9.13
CA PRO A 184 -23.54 12.81 9.01
C PRO A 184 -23.36 14.01 9.94
N LYS A 185 -23.62 15.20 9.41
CA LYS A 185 -23.92 16.39 10.22
C LYS A 185 -25.30 16.23 10.81
#